data_AF-A0A820TM74-F1
#
_entry.id   AF-A0A820TM74-F1
#
_cell.length_a   1.000
_cell.length_b   1.000
_cell.length_c   1.000
_cell.angle_alpha   90.00
_cell.angle_beta   90.00
_cell.angle_gamma   90.00
#
_symmetry.space_group_name_H-M   'P 1'
#
loop_
_entity.id
_entity.type
_entity.pdbx_description
1 polymer ?
#
loop_
_entity_poly.entity_id
_entity_poly.type
_entity_poly.pdbx_seq_one_letter_code
_entity_poly.pdbx_strand_id
1 'polypeptide(L)'
;KDINKHCRISLSYGRYAAAGRNKSFLLYVNSSEQFDRLMDKNIWPKQICFLDCSIDLPSKVPSSYSIVAIGVPAQWNLAEFELDIKKHYPTIIKIERLYVNGGIPISKVRIDFSSNEEVNKVIKNKRLLLDDENTSFAIQPYAAPLRILRCFNCQQYNDHIAINCPHKDNPTCFRCGQNHAYNPHCCNKICCANCHKDHLAGSPNCPIKIDERRKYQNSITSSINNKTKQKTFSSSVWATNEHQRNLPGLTSNSVETVQARVDTSAFLDISKKLDLLMIKMEHLTFEQVKMNSSINHANQLINSCNKQINETKEFLMNRLCPFVCELSDAFLGKNKQVEKDRLRPLFLQFKHDLNEATKSIVLSSRSHVSLPNSSSNESISNNI
;
A
#
# COMPACT_ATOMS: atom_id res chain seq x y z
N LYS A 1 22.94 42.85 16.21
CA LYS A 1 23.90 41.79 15.79
C LYS A 1 23.14 40.47 15.81
N ASP A 2 22.24 40.27 14.85
CA ASP A 2 21.54 38.99 14.69
C ASP A 2 22.51 38.04 14.02
N ILE A 3 23.14 37.21 14.84
CA ILE A 3 23.85 36.03 14.34
C ILE A 3 22.76 35.17 13.72
N ASN A 4 22.64 35.22 12.39
CA ASN A 4 21.91 34.24 11.61
C ASN A 4 22.29 32.86 12.15
N LYS A 5 21.39 32.25 12.92
CA LYS A 5 21.52 30.86 13.35
C LYS A 5 21.39 30.02 12.08
N HIS A 6 22.49 29.87 11.36
CA HIS A 6 22.58 28.95 10.25
C HIS A 6 22.22 27.57 10.80
N CYS A 7 21.04 27.07 10.43
CA CYS A 7 20.63 25.72 10.76
C CYS A 7 21.55 24.78 9.99
N ARG A 8 22.60 24.28 10.67
CA ARG A 8 23.47 23.25 10.11
C ARG A 8 22.71 21.93 10.18
N ILE A 9 22.37 21.39 9.02
CA ILE A 9 21.86 20.03 8.91
C ILE A 9 23.07 19.10 8.79
N SER A 10 23.29 18.29 9.83
CA SER A 10 24.33 17.25 9.81
C SER A 10 23.85 16.09 8.94
N LEU A 11 24.24 16.08 7.68
CA LEU A 11 23.96 14.97 6.76
C LEU A 11 24.90 13.82 7.06
N SER A 12 24.40 12.59 7.02
CA SER A 12 25.24 11.42 7.30
C SER A 12 26.08 11.01 6.11
N TYR A 13 25.47 11.08 4.92
CA TYR A 13 26.10 10.75 3.66
C TYR A 13 25.36 11.47 2.54
N GLY A 14 26.07 11.77 1.45
CA GLY A 14 25.50 12.34 0.24
C GLY A 14 26.08 11.65 -0.98
N ARG A 15 25.26 11.42 -2.00
CA ARG A 15 25.72 10.87 -3.28
C ARG A 15 25.31 11.79 -4.42
N TYR A 16 26.28 12.18 -5.22
CA TYR A 16 26.05 12.91 -6.46
C TYR A 16 25.89 11.93 -7.63
N ALA A 17 24.94 12.21 -8.50
CA ALA A 17 24.80 11.55 -9.79
C ALA A 17 24.56 12.60 -10.88
N ALA A 18 25.16 12.38 -12.06
CA ALA A 18 24.97 13.22 -13.23
C ALA A 18 24.50 12.36 -14.39
N ALA A 19 23.39 12.73 -15.02
CA ALA A 19 22.86 12.10 -16.22
C ALA A 19 22.58 13.19 -17.25
N GLY A 20 23.51 13.40 -18.18
CA GLY A 20 23.46 14.50 -19.14
C GLY A 20 23.55 15.87 -18.45
N ARG A 21 22.55 16.74 -18.66
CA ARG A 21 22.45 18.05 -18.00
C ARG A 21 21.85 17.98 -16.59
N ASN A 22 21.23 16.84 -16.23
CA ASN A 22 20.58 16.69 -14.95
C ASN A 22 21.61 16.26 -13.90
N LYS A 23 21.70 17.05 -12.84
CA LYS A 23 22.56 16.83 -11.67
C LYS A 23 21.66 16.53 -10.48
N SER A 24 21.82 15.36 -9.87
CA SER A 24 21.06 14.97 -8.69
C SER A 24 21.96 14.72 -7.50
N PHE A 25 21.51 15.16 -6.33
CA PHE A 25 22.16 14.94 -5.06
C PHE A 25 21.21 14.15 -4.16
N LEU A 26 21.61 12.93 -3.81
CA LEU A 26 20.93 12.09 -2.85
C LEU A 26 21.47 12.39 -1.46
N LEU A 27 20.59 12.61 -0.51
CA LEU A 27 20.92 12.93 0.86
C LEU A 27 20.40 11.84 1.79
N TYR A 28 21.26 11.41 2.70
CA TYR A 28 20.97 10.38 3.67
C TYR A 28 20.96 10.99 5.08
N VAL A 29 20.05 10.50 5.90
CA VAL A 29 19.83 10.95 7.28
C VAL A 29 19.88 9.78 8.23
N ASN A 30 20.31 10.04 9.47
CA ASN A 30 20.50 9.00 10.48
C ASN A 30 19.47 9.07 11.63
N SER A 31 18.62 10.09 11.64
CA SER A 31 17.56 10.24 12.66
C SER A 31 16.24 10.67 12.04
N SER A 32 15.14 10.37 12.74
CA SER A 32 13.80 10.84 12.38
C SER A 32 13.73 12.36 12.38
N GLU A 33 14.35 13.04 13.36
CA GLU A 33 14.35 14.50 13.43
C GLU A 33 15.01 15.15 12.19
N GLN A 34 16.11 14.57 11.70
CA GLN A 34 16.73 15.02 10.45
C GLN A 34 15.83 14.77 9.26
N PHE A 35 15.18 13.60 9.21
CA PHE A 35 14.22 13.27 8.15
C PHE A 35 13.04 14.25 8.15
N ASP A 36 12.42 14.51 9.30
CA ASP A 36 11.32 15.47 9.49
C ASP A 36 11.70 16.84 8.93
N ARG A 37 12.90 17.33 9.28
CA ARG A 37 13.41 18.61 8.75
C ARG A 37 13.52 18.58 7.24
N LEU A 38 14.13 17.54 6.65
CA LEU A 38 14.29 17.43 5.19
C LEU A 38 12.94 17.30 4.44
N MET A 39 11.89 16.82 5.10
CA MET A 39 10.55 16.73 4.50
C MET A 39 9.82 18.08 4.41
N ASP A 40 10.25 19.09 5.18
CA ASP A 40 9.69 20.44 5.09
C ASP A 40 10.25 21.17 3.86
N LYS A 41 9.40 21.42 2.87
CA LYS A 41 9.78 22.12 1.64
C LYS A 41 10.25 23.56 1.89
N ASN A 42 9.82 24.17 2.99
CA ASN A 42 10.12 25.57 3.29
C ASN A 42 11.56 25.78 3.77
N ILE A 43 12.22 24.74 4.30
CA ILE A 43 13.60 24.85 4.78
C ILE A 43 14.63 24.83 3.64
N TRP A 44 14.21 24.44 2.43
CA TRP A 44 15.13 24.29 1.32
C TRP A 44 15.33 25.59 0.54
N PRO A 45 16.57 25.88 0.12
CA PRO A 45 16.83 27.04 -0.71
C PRO A 45 16.22 26.86 -2.10
N LYS A 46 15.58 27.91 -2.62
CA LYS A 46 15.10 27.95 -4.01
C LYS A 46 16.25 28.00 -5.02
N GLN A 47 17.41 28.52 -4.60
CA GLN A 47 18.61 28.64 -5.43
C GLN A 47 19.87 28.26 -4.67
N ILE A 48 20.79 27.56 -5.35
CA ILE A 48 22.13 27.26 -4.86
C ILE A 48 23.12 27.72 -5.93
N CYS A 49 23.98 28.70 -5.61
CA CYS A 49 24.97 29.25 -6.55
C CYS A 49 24.36 29.68 -7.90
N PHE A 50 23.25 30.43 -7.87
CA PHE A 50 22.50 30.89 -9.05
C PHE A 50 21.82 29.79 -9.87
N LEU A 51 21.79 28.54 -9.38
CA LEU A 51 21.04 27.45 -9.99
C LEU A 51 19.71 27.29 -9.26
N ASP A 52 18.61 27.31 -10.01
CA ASP A 52 17.30 26.96 -9.48
C ASP A 52 17.29 25.51 -9.02
N CYS A 53 16.80 25.29 -7.81
CA CYS A 53 16.75 23.99 -7.17
C CYS A 53 15.30 23.55 -6.99
N SER A 54 14.98 22.35 -7.46
CA SER A 54 13.74 21.66 -7.15
C SER A 54 14.02 20.49 -6.21
N ILE A 55 13.17 20.28 -5.21
CA ILE A 55 13.25 19.13 -4.31
C ILE A 55 12.15 18.14 -4.64
N ASP A 56 12.58 16.94 -4.99
CA ASP A 56 11.73 15.78 -5.06
C ASP A 56 11.71 15.09 -3.71
N LEU A 57 10.60 15.19 -3.00
CA LEU A 57 10.41 14.45 -1.76
C LEU A 57 10.36 12.94 -2.06
N PRO A 58 10.87 12.09 -1.14
CA PRO A 58 10.87 10.66 -1.36
C PRO A 58 9.44 10.13 -1.50
N SER A 59 9.21 9.32 -2.54
CA SER A 59 7.91 8.66 -2.80
C SER A 59 7.59 7.55 -1.79
N LYS A 60 8.54 7.21 -0.94
CA LYS A 60 8.42 6.21 0.13
C LYS A 60 9.00 6.79 1.41
N VAL A 61 8.22 6.74 2.48
CA VAL A 61 8.65 7.11 3.82
C VAL A 61 8.99 5.87 4.66
N PRO A 62 9.82 6.01 5.72
CA PRO A 62 10.05 4.93 6.68
C PRO A 62 8.73 4.46 7.32
N SER A 63 8.66 3.20 7.75
CA SER A 63 7.43 2.65 8.35
C SER A 63 6.93 3.39 9.59
N SER A 64 7.83 4.04 10.33
CA SER A 64 7.47 4.85 11.49
C SER A 64 6.70 6.13 11.14
N TYR A 65 6.61 6.48 9.85
CA TYR A 65 5.85 7.62 9.30
C TYR A 65 4.54 7.18 8.66
N SER A 66 4.16 5.93 8.86
CA SER A 66 3.01 5.32 8.20
C SER A 66 2.09 4.67 9.22
N ILE A 67 0.79 4.79 8.98
CA ILE A 67 -0.25 4.04 9.71
C ILE A 67 -1.09 3.25 8.71
N VAL A 68 -1.88 2.32 9.23
CA VAL A 68 -2.92 1.64 8.48
C VAL A 68 -4.26 1.98 9.11
N ALA A 69 -5.12 2.63 8.33
CA ALA A 69 -6.54 2.80 8.65
C ALA A 69 -7.30 1.53 8.25
N ILE A 70 -8.15 1.03 9.15
CA ILE A 70 -8.92 -0.19 9.01
C ILE A 70 -10.40 0.19 8.91
N GLY A 71 -11.13 -0.48 8.02
CA GLY A 71 -12.55 -0.28 7.82
C GLY A 71 -12.89 0.76 6.75
N VAL A 72 -11.89 1.35 6.07
CA VAL A 72 -12.13 2.25 4.92
C VAL A 72 -12.71 1.42 3.77
N PRO A 73 -13.96 1.64 3.33
CA PRO A 73 -14.60 0.80 2.32
C PRO A 73 -13.77 0.69 1.03
N ALA A 74 -13.72 -0.50 0.43
CA ALA A 74 -12.86 -0.79 -0.72
C ALA A 74 -13.28 -0.01 -1.98
N GLN A 75 -14.56 0.31 -2.09
CA GLN A 75 -15.17 1.06 -3.18
C GLN A 75 -14.98 2.58 -3.08
N TRP A 76 -14.49 3.10 -1.95
CA TRP A 76 -14.28 4.54 -1.80
C TRP A 76 -13.18 5.06 -2.72
N ASN A 77 -13.45 6.20 -3.35
CA ASN A 77 -12.47 6.95 -4.13
C ASN A 77 -11.38 7.48 -3.19
N LEU A 78 -10.16 6.97 -3.35
CA LEU A 78 -9.06 7.37 -2.48
C LEU A 78 -8.62 8.82 -2.68
N ALA A 79 -8.84 9.42 -3.85
CA ALA A 79 -8.47 10.81 -4.09
C ALA A 79 -9.39 11.78 -3.30
N GLU A 80 -10.70 11.50 -3.29
CA GLU A 80 -11.67 12.26 -2.48
C GLU A 80 -11.41 12.06 -0.99
N PHE A 81 -11.23 10.79 -0.57
CA PHE A 81 -10.86 10.46 0.80
C PHE A 81 -9.58 11.18 1.26
N GLU A 82 -8.58 11.27 0.38
CA GLU A 82 -7.33 11.99 0.64
C GLU A 82 -7.54 13.50 0.80
N LEU A 83 -8.41 14.11 -0.02
CA LEU A 83 -8.73 15.53 0.11
C LEU A 83 -9.43 15.84 1.43
N ASP A 84 -10.39 15.02 1.83
CA ASP A 84 -11.15 15.25 3.07
C ASP A 84 -10.27 15.07 4.30
N ILE A 85 -9.50 13.99 4.37
CA ILE A 85 -8.67 13.72 5.54
C ILE A 85 -7.50 14.70 5.68
N LYS A 86 -7.01 15.26 4.58
CA LYS A 86 -5.97 16.31 4.59
C LYS A 86 -6.44 17.62 5.23
N LYS A 87 -7.75 17.87 5.33
CA LYS A 87 -8.29 19.02 6.06
C LYS A 87 -7.92 18.95 7.55
N HIS A 88 -7.99 17.76 8.13
CA HIS A 88 -7.65 17.51 9.53
C HIS A 88 -6.16 17.18 9.73
N TYR A 89 -5.52 16.56 8.74
CA TYR A 89 -4.13 16.11 8.82
C TYR A 89 -3.32 16.58 7.60
N PRO A 90 -2.91 17.88 7.56
CA PRO A 90 -2.22 18.46 6.41
C PRO A 90 -0.83 17.87 6.14
N THR A 91 -0.28 17.12 7.11
CA THR A 91 1.01 16.43 6.99
C THR A 91 0.92 15.10 6.23
N ILE A 92 -0.28 14.64 5.84
CA ILE A 92 -0.44 13.45 4.99
C ILE A 92 0.19 13.75 3.62
N ILE A 93 1.13 12.90 3.21
CA ILE A 93 1.78 12.99 1.90
C ILE A 93 1.03 12.13 0.89
N LYS A 94 0.62 10.93 1.31
CA LYS A 94 0.14 9.90 0.40
C LYS A 94 -0.79 8.92 1.08
N ILE A 95 -1.79 8.47 0.33
CA ILE A 95 -2.73 7.43 0.75
C ILE A 95 -2.73 6.30 -0.28
N GLU A 96 -2.59 5.05 0.17
CA GLU A 96 -2.55 3.87 -0.70
C GLU A 96 -3.51 2.77 -0.22
N ARG A 97 -4.34 2.26 -1.14
CA ARG A 97 -5.17 1.07 -0.90
C ARG A 97 -4.25 -0.15 -0.76
N LEU A 98 -4.48 -0.96 0.27
CA LEU A 98 -3.84 -2.27 0.36
C LEU A 98 -4.64 -3.29 -0.44
N TYR A 99 -3.93 -4.28 -0.99
CA TYR A 99 -4.50 -5.34 -1.82
C TYR A 99 -4.05 -6.70 -1.30
N VAL A 100 -4.91 -7.71 -1.45
CA VAL A 100 -4.50 -9.11 -1.29
C VAL A 100 -3.86 -9.65 -2.57
N ASN A 101 -3.24 -10.82 -2.48
CA ASN A 101 -2.76 -11.53 -3.65
C ASN A 101 -3.91 -11.72 -4.66
N GLY A 102 -3.67 -11.38 -5.93
CA GLY A 102 -4.72 -11.35 -6.96
C GLY A 102 -5.30 -9.96 -7.23
N GLY A 103 -4.82 -8.91 -6.54
CA GLY A 103 -5.19 -7.52 -6.87
C GLY A 103 -6.56 -7.09 -6.35
N ILE A 104 -7.16 -7.87 -5.45
CA ILE A 104 -8.44 -7.52 -4.82
C ILE A 104 -8.18 -6.48 -3.72
N PRO A 105 -8.82 -5.29 -3.75
CA PRO A 105 -8.65 -4.26 -2.73
C PRO A 105 -9.25 -4.74 -1.41
N ILE A 106 -8.60 -4.38 -0.30
CA ILE A 106 -9.13 -4.64 1.04
C ILE A 106 -9.54 -3.34 1.74
N SER A 107 -10.36 -3.46 2.79
CA SER A 107 -10.78 -2.35 3.64
C SER A 107 -9.66 -1.87 4.57
N LYS A 108 -8.43 -1.77 4.05
CA LYS A 108 -7.26 -1.24 4.73
C LYS A 108 -6.55 -0.27 3.80
N VAL A 109 -6.17 0.87 4.36
CA VAL A 109 -5.50 1.95 3.64
C VAL A 109 -4.26 2.34 4.41
N ARG A 110 -3.12 2.37 3.72
CA ARG A 110 -1.87 2.90 4.24
C ARG A 110 -1.89 4.42 4.07
N ILE A 111 -1.50 5.14 5.11
CA ILE A 111 -1.42 6.60 5.11
C ILE A 111 -0.02 6.98 5.55
N ASP A 112 0.67 7.75 4.71
CA ASP A 112 2.04 8.21 4.91
C ASP A 112 2.05 9.69 5.27
N PHE A 113 2.79 10.04 6.32
CA PHE A 113 2.90 11.38 6.88
C PHE A 113 4.31 11.96 6.65
N SER A 114 4.42 13.28 6.62
CA SER A 114 5.70 14.00 6.59
C SER A 114 6.36 14.14 7.95
N SER A 115 5.61 13.95 9.04
CA SER A 115 6.07 14.13 10.42
C SER A 115 5.87 12.87 11.25
N ASN A 116 6.94 12.41 11.90
CA ASN A 116 6.86 11.29 12.83
C ASN A 116 6.03 11.64 14.07
N GLU A 117 6.13 12.89 14.53
CA GLU A 117 5.42 13.37 15.71
C GLU A 117 3.91 13.27 15.52
N GLU A 118 3.42 13.63 14.34
CA GLU A 118 1.99 13.58 14.03
C GLU A 118 1.48 12.14 13.99
N VAL A 119 2.26 11.22 13.42
CA VAL A 119 1.95 9.78 13.47
C VAL A 119 1.82 9.28 14.90
N ASN A 120 2.73 9.69 15.79
CA ASN A 120 2.66 9.30 17.21
C ASN A 120 1.45 9.90 17.92
N LYS A 121 1.06 11.13 17.61
CA LYS A 121 -0.18 11.75 18.13
C LYS A 121 -1.42 10.98 17.68
N VAL A 122 -1.51 10.68 16.39
CA VAL A 122 -2.62 9.92 15.80
C VAL A 122 -2.69 8.51 16.41
N ILE A 123 -1.56 7.80 16.50
CA ILE A 123 -1.49 6.47 17.13
C ILE A 123 -1.94 6.52 18.60
N LYS A 124 -1.52 7.55 19.36
CA LYS A 124 -1.92 7.73 20.77
C LYS A 124 -3.44 7.87 20.91
N ASN A 125 -4.09 8.53 19.95
CA ASN A 125 -5.55 8.69 19.90
C ASN A 125 -6.30 7.43 19.44
N LYS A 126 -5.60 6.44 18.86
CA LYS A 126 -6.12 5.14 18.38
C LYS A 126 -7.20 5.19 17.29
N ARG A 127 -7.60 6.39 16.86
CA ARG A 127 -8.59 6.63 15.81
C ARG A 127 -8.12 7.72 14.88
N LEU A 128 -8.56 7.62 13.64
CA LEU A 128 -8.35 8.62 12.60
C LEU A 128 -9.69 9.24 12.25
N LEU A 129 -9.83 10.54 12.45
CA LEU A 129 -11.08 11.27 12.20
C LEU A 129 -11.14 11.65 10.71
N LEU A 130 -12.28 11.46 10.05
CA LEU A 130 -12.50 11.92 8.69
C LEU A 130 -13.15 13.29 8.65
N ASP A 131 -14.10 13.51 9.56
CA ASP A 131 -14.92 14.70 9.69
C ASP A 131 -15.17 15.02 11.17
N ASP A 132 -15.76 16.18 11.43
CA ASP A 132 -16.22 16.60 12.75
C ASP A 132 -17.48 15.83 13.20
N GLU A 133 -18.13 15.09 12.29
CA GLU A 133 -19.39 14.36 12.47
C GLU A 133 -19.19 12.91 12.97
N ASN A 134 -18.06 12.64 13.64
CA ASN A 134 -17.68 11.37 14.26
C ASN A 134 -17.33 10.22 13.30
N THR A 135 -17.26 10.42 11.99
CA THR A 135 -16.75 9.37 11.10
C THR A 135 -15.28 9.14 11.40
N SER A 136 -14.96 7.92 11.86
CA SER A 136 -13.59 7.62 12.26
C SER A 136 -13.22 6.17 12.04
N PHE A 137 -11.94 5.96 11.75
CA PHE A 137 -11.37 4.66 11.44
C PHE A 137 -10.48 4.19 12.57
N ALA A 138 -10.55 2.88 12.85
CA ALA A 138 -9.56 2.23 13.68
C ALA A 138 -8.21 2.27 12.96
N ILE A 139 -7.13 2.45 13.71
CA ILE A 139 -5.78 2.53 13.15
C ILE A 139 -4.81 1.60 13.86
N GLN A 140 -3.73 1.29 13.16
CA GLN A 140 -2.55 0.64 13.72
C GLN A 140 -1.27 1.20 13.09
N PRO A 141 -0.12 1.10 13.78
CA PRO A 141 1.17 1.40 13.17
C PRO A 141 1.38 0.54 11.92
N TYR A 142 1.93 1.12 10.86
CA TYR A 142 2.29 0.34 9.68
C TYR A 142 3.53 -0.51 9.95
N ALA A 143 3.38 -1.82 9.83
CA ALA A 143 4.50 -2.75 9.80
C ALA A 143 4.78 -3.13 8.35
N ALA A 144 5.91 -2.69 7.80
CA ALA A 144 6.34 -3.15 6.49
C ALA A 144 6.51 -4.69 6.49
N PRO A 145 6.10 -5.38 5.42
CA PRO A 145 6.30 -6.82 5.32
C PRO A 145 7.77 -7.18 5.52
N LEU A 146 8.07 -7.96 6.56
CA LEU A 146 9.42 -8.44 6.83
C LEU A 146 9.88 -9.35 5.67
N ARG A 147 10.89 -8.87 4.94
CA ARG A 147 11.55 -9.63 3.89
C ARG A 147 12.71 -10.39 4.50
N ILE A 148 12.54 -11.69 4.61
CA ILE A 148 13.62 -12.60 4.97
C ILE A 148 14.53 -12.74 3.77
N LEU A 149 15.81 -12.44 3.98
CA LEU A 149 16.83 -12.54 2.94
C LEU A 149 16.97 -14.00 2.57
N ARG A 150 17.07 -14.28 1.27
CA ARG A 150 17.37 -15.61 0.75
C ARG A 150 18.57 -15.51 -0.17
N CYS A 151 19.58 -16.32 0.07
CA CYS A 151 20.70 -16.43 -0.85
C CYS A 151 20.24 -17.08 -2.16
N PHE A 152 20.48 -16.46 -3.32
CA PHE A 152 20.09 -17.02 -4.61
C PHE A 152 21.00 -18.16 -5.09
N ASN A 153 22.17 -18.35 -4.47
CA ASN A 153 23.08 -19.45 -4.78
C ASN A 153 22.67 -20.71 -4.02
N CYS A 154 22.65 -20.70 -2.67
CA CYS A 154 22.32 -21.89 -1.87
C CYS A 154 20.84 -22.00 -1.44
N GLN A 155 20.00 -21.01 -1.75
CA GLN A 155 18.58 -20.93 -1.35
C GLN A 155 18.29 -20.85 0.16
N GLN A 156 19.31 -20.79 1.02
CA GLN A 156 19.16 -20.67 2.47
C GLN A 156 18.69 -19.27 2.88
N TYR A 157 18.00 -19.20 4.03
CA TYR A 157 17.45 -17.98 4.59
C TYR A 157 18.39 -17.32 5.61
N ASN A 158 18.44 -15.98 5.62
CA ASN A 158 19.06 -15.11 6.64
C ASN A 158 20.55 -15.36 7.01
N ASP A 159 21.28 -16.18 6.25
CA ASP A 159 22.69 -16.46 6.52
C ASP A 159 23.63 -15.48 5.79
N HIS A 160 23.41 -15.27 4.48
CA HIS A 160 24.27 -14.42 3.64
C HIS A 160 23.58 -13.95 2.34
N ILE A 161 24.21 -12.97 1.69
CA ILE A 161 23.87 -12.53 0.31
C ILE A 161 24.66 -13.34 -0.72
N ALA A 162 24.15 -13.43 -1.96
CA ALA A 162 24.72 -14.29 -3.01
C ALA A 162 26.22 -14.06 -3.27
N ILE A 163 26.70 -12.81 -3.20
CA ILE A 163 28.12 -12.46 -3.40
C ILE A 163 29.04 -13.04 -2.32
N ASN A 164 28.53 -13.29 -1.11
CA ASN A 164 29.28 -13.85 0.02
C ASN A 164 28.91 -15.32 0.27
N CYS A 165 28.36 -16.01 -0.74
CA CYS A 165 27.94 -17.39 -0.58
C CYS A 165 29.14 -18.35 -0.59
N PRO A 166 29.31 -19.20 0.45
CA PRO A 166 30.37 -20.21 0.46
C PRO A 166 30.15 -21.30 -0.60
N HIS A 167 28.92 -21.46 -1.11
CA HIS A 167 28.54 -22.44 -2.14
C HIS A 167 28.36 -21.81 -3.52
N LYS A 168 29.10 -20.73 -3.84
CA LYS A 168 29.00 -20.05 -5.14
C LYS A 168 29.28 -20.97 -6.33
N ASP A 169 30.21 -21.91 -6.17
CA ASP A 169 30.63 -22.84 -7.23
C ASP A 169 29.69 -24.05 -7.35
N ASN A 170 28.86 -24.29 -6.33
CA ASN A 170 27.89 -25.40 -6.27
C ASN A 170 26.50 -24.85 -5.90
N PRO A 171 25.85 -24.09 -6.80
CA PRO A 171 24.55 -23.50 -6.51
C PRO A 171 23.48 -24.58 -6.33
N THR A 172 22.49 -24.27 -5.50
CA THR A 172 21.31 -25.08 -5.24
C THR A 172 20.15 -24.60 -6.09
N CYS A 173 19.53 -25.52 -6.83
CA CYS A 173 18.43 -25.22 -7.73
C CYS A 173 17.21 -24.73 -6.95
N PHE A 174 16.67 -23.57 -7.35
CA PHE A 174 15.46 -22.99 -6.77
C PHE A 174 14.23 -23.91 -6.84
N ARG A 175 14.17 -24.79 -7.85
CA ARG A 175 13.02 -25.66 -8.13
C ARG A 175 13.06 -27.00 -7.39
N CYS A 176 14.21 -27.68 -7.41
CA CYS A 176 14.33 -29.05 -6.89
C CYS A 176 15.28 -29.18 -5.69
N GLY A 177 15.96 -28.11 -5.29
CA GLY A 177 16.85 -28.13 -4.12
C GLY A 177 18.12 -28.96 -4.28
N GLN A 178 18.47 -29.42 -5.48
CA GLN A 178 19.70 -30.17 -5.76
C GLN A 178 20.86 -29.25 -6.19
N ASN A 179 22.08 -29.79 -6.15
CA ASN A 179 23.33 -29.06 -6.44
C ASN A 179 23.53 -28.85 -7.95
N HIS A 180 22.76 -27.92 -8.51
CA HIS A 180 23.00 -27.34 -9.82
C HIS A 180 22.35 -25.95 -9.91
N ALA A 181 22.78 -25.15 -10.88
CA ALA A 181 22.23 -23.82 -11.11
C ALA A 181 20.73 -23.87 -11.46
N TYR A 182 20.00 -22.77 -11.21
CA TYR A 182 18.60 -22.68 -11.59
C TYR A 182 18.42 -22.91 -13.09
N ASN A 183 17.62 -23.92 -13.43
CA ASN A 183 17.19 -24.20 -14.79
C ASN A 183 15.65 -24.20 -14.81
N PRO A 184 14.99 -23.33 -15.60
CA PRO A 184 13.54 -23.34 -15.77
C PRO A 184 12.98 -24.70 -16.19
N HIS A 185 13.76 -25.46 -16.97
CA HIS A 185 13.43 -26.79 -17.50
C HIS A 185 13.99 -27.94 -16.66
N CYS A 186 14.33 -27.70 -15.39
CA CYS A 186 14.78 -28.77 -14.49
C CYS A 186 13.74 -29.90 -14.40
N CYS A 187 14.14 -31.11 -14.79
CA CYS A 187 13.29 -32.31 -14.81
C CYS A 187 13.11 -32.96 -13.43
N ASN A 188 13.88 -32.54 -12.43
CA ASN A 188 13.77 -33.08 -11.08
C ASN A 188 12.45 -32.69 -10.41
N LYS A 189 11.97 -33.55 -9.50
CA LYS A 189 10.76 -33.28 -8.70
C LYS A 189 10.92 -31.96 -7.95
N ILE A 190 9.85 -31.16 -7.90
CA ILE A 190 9.83 -29.91 -7.14
C ILE A 190 10.07 -30.23 -5.68
N CYS A 191 11.09 -29.60 -5.09
CA CYS A 191 11.50 -29.84 -3.71
C CYS A 191 12.20 -28.58 -3.17
N CYS A 192 11.81 -28.18 -1.96
CA CYS A 192 12.39 -27.02 -1.29
C CYS A 192 13.77 -27.34 -0.72
N ALA A 193 14.78 -26.55 -1.06
CA ALA A 193 16.14 -26.69 -0.51
C ALA A 193 16.24 -26.56 1.03
N ASN A 194 15.24 -25.97 1.70
CA ASN A 194 15.27 -25.71 3.14
C ASN A 194 14.48 -26.73 3.96
N CYS A 195 13.27 -27.10 3.50
CA CYS A 195 12.38 -27.99 4.26
C CYS A 195 12.11 -29.33 3.57
N HIS A 196 12.65 -29.51 2.35
CA HIS A 196 12.53 -30.72 1.54
C HIS A 196 11.09 -31.16 1.20
N LYS A 197 10.11 -30.24 1.29
CA LYS A 197 8.71 -30.47 0.89
C LYS A 197 8.46 -30.08 -0.57
N ASP A 198 7.32 -30.53 -1.12
CA ASP A 198 6.88 -30.35 -2.51
C ASP A 198 6.44 -28.91 -2.81
N HIS A 199 7.36 -27.94 -2.72
CA HIS A 199 7.18 -26.56 -3.15
C HIS A 199 8.52 -25.91 -3.50
N LEU A 200 8.49 -24.80 -4.25
CA LEU A 200 9.69 -24.03 -4.59
C LEU A 200 10.37 -23.44 -3.33
N ALA A 201 11.69 -23.27 -3.37
CA ALA A 201 12.45 -22.83 -2.19
C ALA A 201 12.04 -21.45 -1.66
N GLY A 202 11.38 -20.61 -2.46
CA GLY A 202 10.93 -19.26 -2.11
C GLY A 202 9.45 -19.14 -1.71
N SER A 203 8.73 -20.27 -1.64
CA SER A 203 7.30 -20.32 -1.31
C SER A 203 7.00 -19.54 -0.03
N PRO A 204 5.96 -18.68 0.00
CA PRO A 204 5.56 -17.94 1.20
C PRO A 204 5.10 -18.87 2.34
N ASN A 205 4.67 -20.09 2.01
CA ASN A 205 4.15 -21.08 2.96
C ASN A 205 5.21 -22.08 3.44
N CYS A 206 6.49 -21.86 3.13
CA CYS A 206 7.56 -22.72 3.61
C CYS A 206 7.66 -22.62 5.15
N PRO A 207 7.61 -23.75 5.90
CA PRO A 207 7.65 -23.71 7.37
C PRO A 207 8.93 -23.08 7.92
N ILE A 208 10.08 -23.35 7.29
CA ILE A 208 11.37 -22.76 7.68
C ILE A 208 11.38 -21.24 7.47
N LYS A 209 10.80 -20.76 6.35
CA LYS A 209 10.69 -19.31 6.08
C LYS A 209 9.81 -18.61 7.11
N ILE A 210 8.71 -19.25 7.52
CA ILE A 210 7.79 -18.72 8.53
C ILE A 210 8.50 -18.65 9.88
N ASP A 211 9.25 -19.68 10.24
CA ASP A 211 10.02 -19.71 11.49
C ASP A 211 11.13 -18.65 11.52
N GLU A 212 11.91 -18.52 10.45
CA GLU A 212 12.92 -17.47 10.31
C GLU A 212 12.33 -16.06 10.37
N ARG A 213 11.13 -15.86 9.79
CA ARG A 213 10.40 -14.60 9.92
C ARG A 213 10.03 -14.30 11.37
N ARG A 214 9.58 -15.31 12.12
CA ARG A 214 9.23 -15.18 13.54
C ARG A 214 10.47 -14.84 14.38
N LYS A 215 11.59 -15.53 14.17
CA LYS A 215 12.87 -15.25 14.86
C LYS A 215 13.34 -13.83 14.60
N TYR A 216 13.31 -13.40 13.34
CA TYR A 216 13.74 -12.06 12.95
C TYR A 216 12.82 -10.97 13.53
N GLN A 217 11.51 -11.22 13.57
CA GLN A 217 10.57 -10.30 14.21
C GLN A 217 10.87 -10.16 15.71
N ASN A 218 11.10 -11.27 16.41
CA ASN A 218 11.42 -11.25 17.83
C ASN A 218 12.76 -10.54 18.13
N SER A 219 13.78 -10.70 17.27
CA SER A 219 15.07 -10.02 17.45
C SER A 219 14.97 -8.51 17.27
N ILE A 220 14.15 -8.04 16.33
CA ILE A 220 13.84 -6.61 16.16
C ILE A 220 13.13 -6.07 17.40
N THR A 221 12.06 -6.72 17.86
CA THR A 221 11.31 -6.27 19.04
C THR A 221 12.19 -6.23 20.30
N SER A 222 13.04 -7.25 20.49
CA SER A 222 13.96 -7.30 21.63
C SER A 222 15.03 -6.19 21.57
N SER A 223 15.54 -5.88 20.38
CA SER A 223 16.51 -4.80 20.18
C SER A 223 15.92 -3.41 20.46
N ILE A 224 14.65 -3.20 20.14
CA ILE A 224 13.93 -1.94 20.44
C ILE A 224 13.74 -1.79 21.95
N ASN A 225 13.26 -2.85 22.63
CA ASN A 225 13.04 -2.81 24.09
C ASN A 225 14.34 -2.58 24.88
N ASN A 226 15.45 -3.17 24.45
CA ASN A 226 16.75 -2.99 25.11
C ASN A 226 17.34 -1.58 24.93
N LYS A 227 17.13 -0.95 23.76
CA LYS A 227 17.55 0.45 23.54
C LYS A 227 16.76 1.46 24.39
N THR A 228 15.52 1.12 24.76
CA THR A 228 14.68 1.98 25.61
C THR A 228 15.12 1.95 27.08
N LYS A 229 15.73 0.85 27.53
CA LYS A 229 16.25 0.71 28.91
C LYS A 229 17.64 1.32 29.14
N GLN A 230 18.42 1.59 28.08
CA GLN A 230 19.76 2.18 28.20
C GLN A 230 19.79 3.72 28.12
N LYS A 231 18.62 4.39 28.13
CA LYS A 231 18.51 5.86 28.12
C LYS A 231 18.08 6.48 29.45
N THR A 232 18.18 5.75 30.57
CA THR A 232 18.32 6.42 31.88
C THR A 232 19.78 6.82 32.03
N PHE A 233 20.06 8.07 31.67
CA PHE A 233 21.27 8.78 32.06
C PHE A 233 21.46 8.59 33.57
N SER A 234 22.50 7.86 33.96
CA SER A 234 22.94 7.80 35.35
C SER A 234 23.52 9.17 35.70
N SER A 235 22.71 10.00 36.34
CA SER A 235 23.20 11.14 37.11
C SER A 235 23.09 10.76 38.58
N SER A 236 24.07 10.00 39.09
CA SER A 236 24.23 9.83 40.53
C SER A 236 25.33 10.77 41.02
N VAL A 237 24.92 11.98 41.39
CA VAL A 237 25.65 12.84 42.31
C VAL A 237 24.64 13.22 43.40
N TRP A 238 24.75 12.49 44.51
CA TRP A 238 24.38 12.85 45.90
C TRP A 238 23.00 12.43 46.45
N ALA A 239 23.06 12.07 47.74
CA ALA A 239 22.01 11.85 48.76
C ALA A 239 21.27 10.48 48.73
N THR A 240 21.64 9.47 49.53
CA THR A 240 21.44 9.24 50.99
C THR A 240 20.01 8.89 51.43
N ASN A 241 19.92 7.66 51.96
CA ASN A 241 19.12 7.17 53.09
C ASN A 241 17.60 6.95 53.00
N GLU A 242 17.25 5.72 53.41
CA GLU A 242 16.16 5.37 54.35
C GLU A 242 14.70 5.44 53.89
N HIS A 243 14.05 4.28 53.73
CA HIS A 243 13.25 3.65 54.80
C HIS A 243 12.51 2.39 54.28
N GLN A 244 12.71 1.27 54.99
CA GLN A 244 11.87 0.08 54.92
C GLN A 244 10.54 0.34 55.62
N ARG A 245 9.42 -0.17 55.06
CA ARG A 245 8.29 -0.64 55.87
C ARG A 245 7.71 -1.92 55.31
N ASN A 246 7.57 -2.86 56.23
CA ASN A 246 6.94 -4.17 56.13
C ASN A 246 5.40 -4.10 56.24
N LEU A 247 4.79 -5.29 56.03
CA LEU A 247 3.59 -5.87 56.67
C LEU A 247 2.27 -5.96 55.82
N PRO A 248 1.31 -6.89 56.15
CA PRO A 248 1.05 -8.11 55.35
C PRO A 248 -0.48 -8.43 55.17
N GLY A 249 -0.79 -9.62 54.63
CA GLY A 249 -1.86 -10.48 55.19
C GLY A 249 -3.22 -10.61 54.47
N LEU A 250 -3.41 -11.77 53.81
CA LEU A 250 -4.57 -12.69 53.78
C LEU A 250 -6.01 -12.17 54.01
N THR A 251 -6.96 -12.58 53.15
CA THR A 251 -8.02 -13.57 53.51
C THR A 251 -8.79 -14.07 52.29
N SER A 252 -9.10 -15.36 52.32
CA SER A 252 -9.94 -16.17 51.44
C SER A 252 -11.42 -16.01 51.76
N ASN A 253 -12.31 -15.99 50.78
CA ASN A 253 -13.76 -16.19 51.00
C ASN A 253 -14.40 -17.11 49.96
N SER A 254 -15.45 -17.75 50.46
CA SER A 254 -16.16 -18.96 50.08
C SER A 254 -16.96 -18.91 48.78
N VAL A 255 -17.08 -20.09 48.16
CA VAL A 255 -17.94 -20.42 47.02
C VAL A 255 -19.37 -20.67 47.53
N GLU A 256 -20.32 -19.83 47.13
CA GLU A 256 -21.76 -20.10 47.23
C GLU A 256 -22.29 -20.54 45.86
N THR A 257 -22.78 -21.77 45.79
CA THR A 257 -23.39 -22.37 44.60
C THR A 257 -24.88 -22.02 44.59
N VAL A 258 -25.26 -20.94 43.89
CA VAL A 258 -26.67 -20.58 43.66
C VAL A 258 -27.18 -21.33 42.43
N GLN A 259 -28.04 -22.32 42.66
CA GLN A 259 -28.68 -23.11 41.62
C GLN A 259 -29.93 -22.36 41.12
N ALA A 260 -29.71 -21.44 40.18
CA ALA A 260 -30.78 -20.70 39.50
C ALA A 260 -31.57 -21.65 38.59
N ARG A 261 -32.87 -21.81 38.86
CA ARG A 261 -33.83 -22.43 37.93
C ARG A 261 -33.95 -21.51 36.72
N VAL A 262 -33.32 -21.90 35.61
CA VAL A 262 -33.42 -21.18 34.33
C VAL A 262 -34.79 -21.46 33.73
N ASP A 263 -35.54 -20.39 33.51
CA ASP A 263 -36.85 -20.39 32.88
C ASP A 263 -36.71 -20.83 31.40
N THR A 264 -37.09 -22.07 31.09
CA THR A 264 -36.90 -22.72 29.79
C THR A 264 -37.71 -22.05 28.67
N SER A 265 -38.71 -21.25 29.01
CA SER A 265 -39.56 -20.52 28.07
C SER A 265 -38.81 -19.41 27.33
N ALA A 266 -37.98 -18.64 28.03
CA ALA A 266 -37.16 -17.57 27.45
C ALA A 266 -36.08 -18.12 26.50
N PHE A 267 -35.53 -19.29 26.81
CA PHE A 267 -34.54 -19.96 25.96
C PHE A 267 -35.13 -20.37 24.60
N LEU A 268 -36.39 -20.83 24.59
CA LEU A 268 -37.07 -21.22 23.35
C LEU A 268 -37.33 -20.03 22.42
N ASP A 269 -37.68 -18.86 22.98
CA ASP A 269 -37.88 -17.63 22.18
C ASP A 269 -36.56 -17.09 21.60
N ILE A 270 -35.48 -17.16 22.37
CA ILE A 270 -34.13 -16.80 21.90
C ILE A 270 -33.70 -17.73 20.76
N SER A 271 -33.95 -19.05 20.88
CA SER A 271 -33.62 -20.01 19.81
C SER A 271 -34.34 -19.67 18.51
N LYS A 272 -35.64 -19.38 18.55
CA LYS A 272 -36.42 -19.00 17.36
C LYS A 272 -35.92 -17.72 16.71
N LYS A 273 -35.55 -16.71 17.51
CA LYS A 273 -34.97 -15.45 17.00
C LYS A 273 -33.61 -15.67 16.35
N LEU A 274 -32.78 -16.57 16.90
CA LEU A 274 -31.50 -16.95 16.30
C LEU A 274 -31.70 -17.68 14.96
N ASP A 275 -32.65 -18.60 14.88
CA ASP A 275 -32.97 -19.30 13.62
C ASP A 275 -33.45 -18.32 12.54
N LEU A 276 -34.30 -17.35 12.90
CA LEU A 276 -34.77 -16.32 11.98
C LEU A 276 -33.65 -15.38 11.53
N LEU A 277 -32.68 -15.08 12.41
CA LEU A 277 -31.48 -14.33 12.04
C LEU A 277 -30.59 -15.12 11.09
N MET A 278 -30.42 -16.43 11.31
CA MET A 278 -29.65 -17.27 10.39
C MET A 278 -30.27 -17.29 8.98
N ILE A 279 -31.59 -17.46 8.88
CA ILE A 279 -32.31 -17.42 7.58
C ILE A 279 -32.10 -16.07 6.88
N LYS A 280 -32.18 -14.95 7.62
CA LYS A 280 -31.91 -13.62 7.07
C LYS A 280 -30.46 -13.45 6.60
N MET A 281 -29.49 -14.00 7.34
CA MET A 281 -28.08 -13.98 6.94
C MET A 281 -27.83 -14.81 5.67
N GLU A 282 -28.47 -15.98 5.54
CA GLU A 282 -28.40 -16.81 4.34
C GLU A 282 -28.98 -16.08 3.13
N HIS A 283 -30.14 -15.43 3.28
CA HIS A 283 -30.76 -14.62 2.23
C HIS A 283 -29.86 -13.45 1.78
N LEU A 284 -29.28 -12.70 2.73
CA LEU A 284 -28.35 -11.62 2.41
C LEU A 284 -27.09 -12.12 1.70
N THR A 285 -26.58 -13.28 2.11
CA THR A 285 -25.43 -13.92 1.46
C THR A 285 -25.77 -14.32 0.02
N PHE A 286 -26.97 -14.86 -0.21
CA PHE A 286 -27.47 -15.21 -1.54
C PHE A 286 -27.58 -13.97 -2.45
N GLU A 287 -28.20 -12.89 -1.97
CA GLU A 287 -28.32 -11.63 -2.74
C GLU A 287 -26.95 -11.00 -3.01
N GLN A 288 -26.01 -11.09 -2.07
CA GLN A 288 -24.63 -10.64 -2.29
C GLN A 288 -23.94 -11.44 -3.40
N VAL A 289 -24.11 -12.76 -3.45
CA VAL A 289 -23.56 -13.61 -4.52
C VAL A 289 -24.16 -13.25 -5.87
N LYS A 290 -25.48 -13.04 -5.93
CA LYS A 290 -26.19 -12.60 -7.14
C LYS A 290 -25.70 -11.24 -7.63
N MET A 291 -25.55 -10.26 -6.73
CA MET A 291 -25.01 -8.94 -7.05
C MET A 291 -23.56 -9.03 -7.59
N ASN A 292 -22.71 -9.85 -6.97
CA ASN A 292 -21.34 -10.07 -7.44
C ASN A 292 -21.30 -10.71 -8.83
N SER A 293 -22.22 -11.63 -9.14
CA SER A 293 -22.35 -12.20 -10.50
C SER A 293 -22.69 -11.13 -11.53
N SER A 294 -23.66 -10.25 -11.23
CA SER A 294 -24.03 -9.13 -12.09
C SER A 294 -22.88 -8.14 -12.32
N ILE A 295 -22.11 -7.82 -11.26
CA ILE A 295 -20.92 -6.97 -11.35
C ILE A 295 -19.86 -7.62 -12.26
N ASN A 296 -19.63 -8.93 -12.12
CA ASN A 296 -18.68 -9.64 -12.97
C ASN A 296 -19.09 -9.63 -14.44
N HIS A 297 -20.38 -9.81 -14.72
CA HIS A 297 -20.92 -9.71 -16.07
C HIS A 297 -20.75 -8.29 -16.66
N ALA A 298 -21.06 -7.24 -15.89
CA ALA A 298 -20.83 -5.86 -16.32
C ALA A 298 -19.36 -5.57 -16.62
N ASN A 299 -18.44 -6.07 -15.77
CA ASN A 299 -17.01 -5.93 -16.00
C ASN A 299 -16.53 -6.65 -17.27
N GLN A 300 -17.10 -7.82 -17.60
CA GLN A 300 -16.82 -8.51 -18.87
C GLN A 300 -17.26 -7.68 -20.08
N LEU A 301 -18.45 -7.08 -20.03
CA LEU A 301 -18.96 -6.20 -21.09
C LEU A 301 -18.07 -4.95 -21.26
N ILE A 302 -17.68 -4.30 -20.17
CA ILE A 302 -16.77 -3.14 -20.18
C ILE A 302 -15.42 -3.52 -20.82
N ASN A 303 -14.85 -4.68 -20.46
CA ASN A 303 -13.59 -5.14 -21.03
C ASN A 303 -13.71 -5.45 -22.53
N SER A 304 -14.82 -6.04 -22.97
CA SER A 304 -15.10 -6.28 -24.39
C SER A 304 -15.18 -4.96 -25.18
N CYS A 305 -15.91 -3.97 -24.66
CA CYS A 305 -16.02 -2.64 -25.27
C CYS A 305 -14.66 -1.94 -25.35
N ASN A 306 -13.87 -1.97 -24.27
CA ASN A 306 -12.51 -1.40 -24.26
C ASN A 306 -11.60 -2.07 -25.30
N LYS A 307 -11.74 -3.38 -25.51
CA LYS A 307 -11.01 -4.09 -26.56
C LYS A 307 -11.39 -3.58 -27.95
N GLN A 308 -12.68 -3.45 -28.25
CA GLN A 308 -13.16 -2.93 -29.54
C GLN A 308 -12.73 -1.48 -29.80
N ILE A 309 -12.74 -0.63 -28.77
CA ILE A 309 -12.24 0.75 -28.85
C ILE A 309 -10.76 0.77 -29.22
N ASN A 310 -9.94 -0.08 -28.59
CA ASN A 310 -8.52 -0.16 -28.88
C ASN A 310 -8.22 -0.70 -30.28
N GLU A 311 -8.96 -1.73 -30.73
CA GLU A 311 -8.85 -2.25 -32.10
C GLU A 311 -9.24 -1.19 -33.14
N THR A 312 -10.30 -0.44 -32.90
CA THR A 312 -10.73 0.68 -33.75
C THR A 312 -9.66 1.78 -33.79
N LYS A 313 -9.09 2.12 -32.64
CA LYS A 313 -8.00 3.09 -32.53
C LYS A 313 -6.77 2.66 -33.33
N GLU A 314 -6.35 1.40 -33.20
CA GLU A 314 -5.24 0.87 -33.99
C GLU A 314 -5.54 0.92 -35.48
N PHE A 315 -6.74 0.54 -35.92
CA PHE A 315 -7.14 0.63 -37.32
C PHE A 315 -7.04 2.06 -37.87
N LEU A 316 -7.59 3.04 -37.14
CA LEU A 316 -7.57 4.44 -37.56
C LEU A 316 -6.14 5.01 -37.62
N MET A 317 -5.30 4.69 -36.65
CA MET A 317 -3.96 5.27 -36.54
C MET A 317 -2.93 4.57 -37.44
N ASN A 318 -3.01 3.24 -37.55
CA ASN A 318 -1.99 2.45 -38.23
C ASN A 318 -2.35 2.11 -39.67
N ARG A 319 -3.63 2.14 -40.06
CA ARG A 319 -4.06 1.84 -41.44
C ARG A 319 -4.62 3.05 -42.15
N LEU A 320 -5.65 3.68 -41.58
CA LEU A 320 -6.36 4.76 -42.27
C LEU A 320 -5.48 6.02 -42.42
N CYS A 321 -4.84 6.48 -41.33
CA CYS A 321 -3.98 7.66 -41.38
C CYS A 321 -2.86 7.56 -42.44
N PRO A 322 -2.03 6.48 -42.48
CA PRO A 322 -1.02 6.33 -43.51
C PRO A 322 -1.58 6.28 -44.93
N PHE A 323 -2.68 5.55 -45.14
CA PHE A 323 -3.33 5.45 -46.45
C PHE A 323 -3.82 6.82 -46.97
N VAL A 324 -4.41 7.64 -46.09
CA VAL A 324 -4.83 8.99 -46.48
C VAL A 324 -3.63 9.90 -46.77
N CYS A 325 -2.53 9.75 -46.03
CA CYS A 325 -1.27 10.45 -46.35
C CYS A 325 -0.72 10.03 -47.73
N GLU A 326 -0.69 8.74 -48.03
CA GLU A 326 -0.24 8.21 -49.32
C GLU A 326 -1.11 8.71 -50.48
N LEU A 327 -2.45 8.70 -50.31
CA LEU A 327 -3.37 9.27 -51.29
C LEU A 327 -3.13 10.77 -51.48
N SER A 328 -2.92 11.51 -50.39
CA SER A 328 -2.61 12.94 -50.47
C SER A 328 -1.32 13.18 -51.25
N ASP A 329 -0.28 12.36 -51.04
CA ASP A 329 0.98 12.47 -51.78
C ASP A 329 0.80 12.10 -53.27
N ALA A 330 -0.01 11.08 -53.58
CA ALA A 330 -0.28 10.64 -54.94
C ALA A 330 -1.11 11.66 -55.75
N PHE A 331 -2.15 12.24 -55.15
CA PHE A 331 -3.04 13.18 -55.83
C PHE A 331 -2.47 14.60 -55.97
N LEU A 332 -1.57 15.02 -55.08
CA LEU A 332 -1.00 16.38 -55.12
C LEU A 332 0.22 16.51 -56.05
N GLY A 333 0.82 15.40 -56.49
CA GLY A 333 1.96 15.39 -57.42
C GLY A 333 3.20 16.16 -56.93
N LYS A 334 4.32 16.03 -57.64
CA LYS A 334 5.59 16.70 -57.29
C LYS A 334 5.60 18.23 -57.53
N ASN A 335 4.60 18.78 -58.22
CA ASN A 335 4.61 20.18 -58.70
C ASN A 335 3.66 21.13 -57.96
N LYS A 336 2.94 20.70 -56.91
CA LYS A 336 2.04 21.57 -56.15
C LYS A 336 2.37 21.63 -54.66
N GLN A 337 3.61 22.02 -54.36
CA GLN A 337 4.09 22.23 -52.99
C GLN A 337 3.16 23.16 -52.18
N VAL A 338 2.56 24.16 -52.84
CA VAL A 338 1.61 25.10 -52.23
C VAL A 338 0.34 24.41 -51.71
N GLU A 339 -0.23 23.45 -52.44
CA GLU A 339 -1.42 22.71 -51.99
C GLU A 339 -1.06 21.73 -50.87
N LYS A 340 0.14 21.13 -50.91
CA LYS A 340 0.65 20.26 -49.84
C LYS A 340 0.85 21.01 -48.53
N ASP A 341 1.43 22.22 -48.59
CA ASP A 341 1.64 23.07 -47.42
C ASP A 341 0.30 23.60 -46.86
N ARG A 342 -0.73 23.75 -47.71
CA ARG A 342 -2.09 24.13 -47.28
C ARG A 342 -2.85 23.00 -46.59
N LEU A 343 -2.67 21.75 -47.02
CA LEU A 343 -3.40 20.59 -46.46
C LEU A 343 -2.73 19.98 -45.22
N ARG A 344 -1.40 20.08 -45.10
CA ARG A 344 -0.64 19.58 -43.94
C ARG A 344 -1.18 20.03 -42.57
N PRO A 345 -1.51 21.31 -42.32
CA PRO A 345 -2.08 21.73 -41.04
C PRO A 345 -3.45 21.12 -40.76
N LEU A 346 -4.29 20.91 -41.78
CA LEU A 346 -5.60 20.26 -41.61
C LEU A 346 -5.45 18.79 -41.18
N PHE A 347 -4.47 18.07 -41.72
CA PHE A 347 -4.17 16.70 -41.28
C PHE A 347 -3.61 16.64 -39.86
N LEU A 348 -2.73 17.57 -39.50
CA LEU A 348 -2.22 17.66 -38.14
C LEU A 348 -3.34 18.00 -37.14
N GLN A 349 -4.27 18.88 -37.52
CA GLN A 349 -5.45 19.20 -36.73
C GLN A 349 -6.38 17.98 -36.58
N PHE A 350 -6.68 17.27 -37.67
CA PHE A 350 -7.49 16.05 -37.60
C PHE A 350 -6.86 14.99 -36.69
N LYS A 351 -5.55 14.78 -36.78
CA LYS A 351 -4.80 13.87 -35.89
C LYS A 351 -4.88 14.32 -34.43
N HIS A 352 -4.81 15.63 -34.17
CA HIS A 352 -4.96 16.19 -32.84
C HIS A 352 -6.37 15.95 -32.30
N ASP A 353 -7.41 16.29 -33.07
CA ASP A 353 -8.81 16.16 -32.67
C ASP A 353 -9.19 14.70 -32.40
N LEU A 354 -8.68 13.77 -33.22
CA LEU A 354 -8.85 12.33 -32.99
C LEU A 354 -8.25 11.89 -31.64
N ASN A 355 -7.07 12.42 -31.29
CA ASN A 355 -6.42 12.12 -30.02
C ASN A 355 -7.19 12.70 -28.83
N GLU A 356 -7.68 13.94 -28.94
CA GLU A 356 -8.49 14.57 -27.87
C GLU A 356 -9.84 13.87 -27.70
N ALA A 357 -10.52 13.51 -28.78
CA ALA A 357 -11.75 12.72 -28.72
C ALA A 357 -11.50 11.37 -28.01
N THR A 358 -10.37 10.72 -28.31
CA THR A 358 -9.96 9.46 -27.65
C THR A 358 -9.73 9.67 -26.15
N LYS A 359 -9.05 10.75 -25.75
CA LYS A 359 -8.85 11.07 -24.32
C LYS A 359 -10.18 11.33 -23.62
N SER A 360 -11.09 12.07 -24.27
CA SER A 360 -12.42 12.35 -23.73
C SER A 360 -13.25 11.09 -23.52
N ILE A 361 -13.22 10.13 -24.46
CA ILE A 361 -13.88 8.82 -24.32
C ILE A 361 -13.29 8.03 -23.13
N VAL A 362 -11.97 8.04 -22.94
CA VAL A 362 -11.31 7.38 -21.79
C VAL A 362 -11.66 8.05 -20.45
N LEU A 363 -11.89 9.36 -20.44
CA LEU A 363 -12.27 10.10 -19.24
C LEU A 363 -13.77 9.94 -18.90
N SER A 364 -14.64 9.96 -19.89
CA SER A 364 -16.10 9.79 -19.72
C SER A 364 -16.51 8.36 -19.34
N SER A 365 -15.78 7.35 -19.83
CA SER A 365 -15.95 5.96 -19.37
C SER A 365 -15.53 5.74 -17.91
N ARG A 366 -14.74 6.66 -17.32
CA ARG A 366 -14.42 6.64 -15.88
C ARG A 366 -15.49 7.29 -15.02
N SER A 367 -16.30 8.21 -15.55
CA SER A 367 -17.30 8.95 -14.77
C SER A 367 -18.68 8.27 -14.70
N HIS A 368 -18.99 7.31 -15.59
CA HIS A 368 -20.31 6.66 -15.66
C HIS A 368 -20.46 5.38 -14.83
N VAL A 369 -19.48 5.03 -13.98
CA VAL A 369 -19.62 3.92 -13.00
C VAL A 369 -20.19 4.43 -11.67
N SER A 370 -21.27 5.20 -11.74
CA SER A 370 -22.13 5.52 -10.60
C SER A 370 -23.41 4.69 -10.73
N LEU A 371 -23.52 3.65 -9.90
CA LEU A 371 -24.68 2.75 -9.88
C LEU A 371 -25.97 3.54 -9.57
N PRO A 372 -27.12 3.17 -10.18
CA PRO A 372 -28.39 3.73 -9.80
C PRO A 372 -28.73 3.31 -8.37
N ASN A 373 -29.00 4.29 -7.50
CA ASN A 373 -29.61 4.05 -6.20
C ASN A 373 -30.97 3.36 -6.42
N SER A 374 -31.04 2.07 -6.10
CA SER A 374 -32.30 1.33 -6.04
C SER A 374 -33.04 1.73 -4.76
N SER A 375 -33.80 2.82 -4.84
CA SER A 375 -34.87 3.11 -3.89
C SER A 375 -36.11 2.30 -4.29
N SER A 376 -36.28 1.12 -3.68
CA SER A 376 -37.57 0.43 -3.61
C SER A 376 -37.74 -0.06 -2.18
N ASN A 377 -38.30 0.80 -1.34
CA ASN A 377 -38.91 0.41 -0.07
C ASN A 377 -40.17 -0.39 -0.41
N GLU A 378 -40.11 -1.70 -0.33
CA GLU A 378 -41.30 -2.52 -0.13
C GLU A 378 -41.49 -2.75 1.37
N SER A 379 -42.58 -2.17 1.87
CA SER A 379 -43.17 -2.37 3.18
C SER A 379 -43.55 -3.85 3.37
N ILE A 380 -42.75 -4.57 4.16
CA ILE A 380 -43.18 -5.85 4.75
C ILE A 380 -43.86 -5.51 6.08
N SER A 381 -45.19 -5.65 6.07
CA SER A 381 -46.06 -5.67 7.24
C SER A 381 -45.64 -6.76 8.22
N ASN A 382 -45.42 -6.36 9.47
CA ASN A 382 -45.31 -7.27 10.60
C ASN A 382 -46.64 -8.01 10.79
N ASN A 383 -46.61 -9.34 10.73
CA ASN A 383 -47.51 -10.21 11.46
C ASN A 383 -46.71 -11.41 11.97
N ILE A 384 -46.92 -11.69 13.26
CA ILE A 384 -46.31 -12.67 14.18
C ILE A 384 -45.24 -12.08 15.09
#